data_AF-A0A829HN02-F1
#
_entry.id   AF-A0A829HN02-F1
#
_cell.length_a   1.000
_cell.length_b   1.000
_cell.length_c   1.000
_cell.angle_alpha   90.00
_cell.angle_beta   90.00
_cell.angle_gamma   90.00
#
_symmetry.space_group_name_H-M   'P 1'
#
loop_
_entity.id
_entity.type
_entity.pdbx_description
1 polymer ?
#
loop_
_entity_poly.entity_id
_entity_poly.type
_entity_poly.pdbx_seq_one_letter_code
_entity_poly.pdbx_strand_id
1 'polypeptide(L)'
;MRDVLADLEYQEWAHAGQLREDLSALGLPDLLLSQISFRHTDVPNPAAGPNHHHWPPPWSGCCTPPGIGSARIWGDFKLAEWFEAAPHVFGPGLTPRWAAELDAIAANLRRAAAGSRTLWALDLLHPVQHWRTYEHVGLAVQDLVQWGPALPADLLAEVDAALAHPLDGADDPWGRPDAAANKPESYHGQSCFVTYWCCGV
;
A
#
# COMPACT_ATOMS: atom_id res chain seq x y z
N MET A 1 4.08 -16.22 14.68
CA MET A 1 3.77 -14.80 14.89
C MET A 1 2.26 -14.63 15.02
N ARG A 2 1.65 -15.25 16.04
CA ARG A 2 0.20 -15.17 16.33
C ARG A 2 0.00 -14.36 17.62
N ASP A 3 -1.02 -13.50 17.58
CA ASP A 3 -1.75 -12.91 18.70
C ASP A 3 -1.02 -11.97 19.69
N VAL A 4 -0.36 -10.93 19.18
CA VAL A 4 -0.14 -9.68 19.95
C VAL A 4 -1.19 -8.61 19.59
N LEU A 5 -1.97 -8.84 18.53
CA LEU A 5 -3.01 -7.92 18.04
C LEU A 5 -4.43 -8.31 18.51
N ALA A 6 -4.61 -9.49 19.10
CA ALA A 6 -5.94 -9.97 19.47
C ALA A 6 -6.58 -9.14 20.62
N ASP A 7 -5.75 -8.49 21.44
CA ASP A 7 -6.18 -7.81 22.67
C ASP A 7 -6.22 -6.27 22.53
N LEU A 8 -5.93 -5.71 21.35
CA LEU A 8 -6.07 -4.28 21.10
C LEU A 8 -7.49 -3.99 20.59
N GLU A 9 -8.22 -3.12 21.29
CA GLU A 9 -9.52 -2.62 20.82
C GLU A 9 -9.28 -1.73 19.58
N TYR A 10 -9.61 -2.28 18.41
CA TYR A 10 -9.58 -1.54 17.16
C TYR A 10 -10.92 -0.86 16.92
N GLN A 11 -10.89 0.46 16.83
CA GLN A 11 -12.07 1.24 16.46
C GLN A 11 -12.18 1.34 14.94
N GLU A 12 -13.42 1.35 14.45
CA GLU A 12 -13.68 1.62 13.04
C GLU A 12 -13.34 3.09 12.75
N TRP A 13 -12.71 3.34 11.60
CA TRP A 13 -12.40 4.70 11.17
C TRP A 13 -13.69 5.53 11.06
N ALA A 14 -13.64 6.80 11.46
CA ALA A 14 -14.81 7.70 11.39
C ALA A 14 -15.40 7.85 9.98
N HIS A 15 -14.61 7.61 8.92
CA HIS A 15 -15.06 7.68 7.53
C HIS A 15 -15.15 6.30 6.85
N ALA A 16 -15.11 5.20 7.60
CA ALA A 16 -15.25 3.85 7.03
C ALA A 16 -16.56 3.66 6.26
N GLY A 17 -17.65 4.32 6.67
CA GLY A 17 -18.92 4.32 5.94
C GLY A 17 -18.79 4.88 4.53
N GLN A 18 -18.16 6.06 4.40
CA GLN A 18 -17.91 6.70 3.10
C GLN A 18 -17.02 5.81 2.21
N LEU A 19 -15.94 5.26 2.78
CA LEU A 19 -15.06 4.35 2.03
C LEU A 19 -15.80 3.12 1.51
N ARG A 20 -16.72 2.53 2.29
CA ARG A 20 -17.54 1.40 1.84
C ARG A 20 -18.45 1.81 0.69
N GLU A 21 -19.08 2.98 0.76
CA GLU A 21 -19.94 3.51 -0.30
C GLU A 21 -19.15 3.73 -1.59
N ASP A 22 -17.97 4.35 -1.50
CA ASP A 22 -17.12 4.60 -2.66
C ASP A 22 -16.60 3.30 -3.30
N LEU A 23 -16.12 2.34 -2.49
CA LEU A 23 -15.69 1.04 -2.98
C LEU A 23 -16.84 0.23 -3.58
N SER A 24 -18.06 0.37 -3.05
CA SER A 24 -19.26 -0.25 -3.63
C SER A 24 -19.63 0.39 -4.96
N ALA A 25 -19.50 1.72 -5.08
CA ALA A 25 -19.75 2.45 -6.31
C ALA A 25 -18.76 2.09 -7.43
N LEU A 26 -17.54 1.69 -7.07
CA LEU A 26 -16.56 1.13 -8.01
C LEU A 26 -16.95 -0.24 -8.57
N GLY A 27 -17.90 -0.96 -7.94
CA GLY A 27 -18.30 -2.29 -8.39
C GLY A 27 -17.23 -3.37 -8.15
N LEU A 28 -16.38 -3.20 -7.12
CA LEU A 28 -15.39 -4.20 -6.73
C LEU A 28 -16.08 -5.54 -6.38
N PRO A 29 -15.59 -6.68 -6.91
CA PRO A 29 -16.09 -7.99 -6.50
C PRO A 29 -15.91 -8.24 -5.00
N ASP A 30 -16.88 -8.92 -4.38
CA ASP A 30 -16.87 -9.25 -2.94
C ASP A 30 -15.57 -9.91 -2.47
N LEU A 31 -14.96 -10.74 -3.33
CA LEU A 31 -13.70 -11.39 -3.05
C LEU A 31 -12.56 -10.38 -2.82
N LEU A 32 -12.50 -9.30 -3.61
CA LEU A 32 -11.49 -8.25 -3.44
C LEU A 32 -11.82 -7.37 -2.23
N LEU A 33 -13.10 -7.01 -2.06
CA LEU A 33 -13.57 -6.26 -0.89
C LEU A 33 -13.23 -6.95 0.43
N SER A 34 -13.29 -8.29 0.47
CA SER A 34 -12.94 -9.08 1.65
C SER A 34 -11.46 -8.97 2.09
N GLN A 35 -10.59 -8.47 1.21
CA GLN A 35 -9.17 -8.24 1.51
C GLN A 35 -8.93 -6.87 2.17
N ILE A 36 -9.95 -6.00 2.22
CA ILE A 36 -9.91 -4.67 2.83
C ILE A 36 -10.42 -4.75 4.27
N SER A 37 -9.63 -4.23 5.21
CA SER A 37 -10.00 -4.12 6.61
C SER A 37 -10.37 -2.67 6.93
N PHE A 38 -11.66 -2.43 7.13
CA PHE A 38 -12.18 -1.13 7.59
C PHE A 38 -11.86 -0.81 9.06
N ARG A 39 -11.17 -1.73 9.75
CA ARG A 39 -10.65 -1.50 11.10
C ARG A 39 -9.44 -0.58 10.97
N HIS A 40 -9.46 0.52 11.72
CA HIS A 40 -8.41 1.52 11.69
C HIS A 40 -7.59 1.47 12.97
N THR A 41 -6.29 1.71 12.85
CA THR A 41 -5.50 2.16 13.99
C THR A 41 -5.42 3.67 13.98
N ASP A 42 -6.35 4.31 14.68
CA ASP A 42 -6.01 5.50 15.44
C ASP A 42 -5.35 5.00 16.72
N VAL A 43 -4.24 4.28 16.56
CA VAL A 43 -3.34 4.02 17.66
C VAL A 43 -2.28 5.10 17.47
N PRO A 44 -2.31 6.18 18.26
CA PRO A 44 -1.23 7.15 18.27
C PRO A 44 0.04 6.36 18.56
N ASN A 45 1.09 6.52 17.76
CA ASN A 45 2.38 5.96 18.13
C ASN A 45 2.97 6.86 19.23
N PRO A 46 2.96 6.43 20.52
CA PRO A 46 3.42 7.28 21.60
C PRO A 46 4.91 7.62 21.50
N ALA A 47 5.69 6.83 20.74
CA ALA A 47 7.10 7.08 20.48
C ALA A 47 7.35 8.04 19.31
N ALA A 48 6.38 8.22 18.40
CA ALA A 48 6.50 9.16 17.28
C ALA A 48 5.90 10.54 17.58
N GLY A 49 5.15 10.68 18.68
CA GLY A 49 4.58 11.95 19.14
C GLY A 49 3.09 12.08 18.86
N PRO A 50 2.41 13.09 19.44
CA PRO A 50 1.00 13.34 19.18
C PRO A 50 0.80 13.65 17.68
N ASN A 51 -0.17 13.00 17.05
CA ASN A 51 -0.50 13.07 15.61
C ASN A 51 0.37 12.21 14.67
N HIS A 52 1.24 11.34 15.18
CA HIS A 52 1.91 10.35 14.33
C HIS A 52 1.19 9.00 14.41
N HIS A 53 0.55 8.61 13.31
CA HIS A 53 -0.08 7.31 13.14
C HIS A 53 0.99 6.20 13.04
N HIS A 54 0.62 4.93 13.28
CA HIS A 54 1.56 3.83 13.08
C HIS A 54 2.06 3.77 11.64
N TRP A 55 3.35 4.01 11.49
CA TRP A 55 4.11 3.76 10.29
C TRP A 55 5.23 2.77 10.62
N PRO A 56 5.40 1.68 9.84
CA PRO A 56 4.55 1.24 8.73
C PRO A 56 3.19 0.71 9.23
N PRO A 57 2.21 0.48 8.33
CA PRO A 57 0.87 0.00 8.68
C PRO A 57 0.88 -1.30 9.52
N PRO A 58 -0.06 -1.46 10.46
CA PRO A 58 -0.05 -2.58 11.42
C PRO A 58 -0.55 -3.93 10.85
N TRP A 59 -1.29 -3.95 9.73
CA TRP A 59 -1.70 -5.18 9.03
C TRP A 59 -2.14 -4.92 7.58
N SER A 60 -2.25 -6.00 6.80
CA SER A 60 -2.83 -6.00 5.46
C SER A 60 -4.34 -5.79 5.50
N GLY A 61 -4.85 -4.95 4.60
CA GLY A 61 -6.20 -4.42 4.56
C GLY A 61 -6.38 -3.12 5.36
N CYS A 62 -5.40 -2.68 6.17
CA CYS A 62 -5.56 -1.51 7.05
C CYS A 62 -5.77 -0.24 6.23
N CYS A 63 -6.79 0.54 6.60
CA CYS A 63 -6.96 1.91 6.11
C CYS A 63 -6.15 2.87 6.99
N THR A 64 -5.62 3.95 6.41
CA THR A 64 -5.05 5.09 7.15
C THR A 64 -5.82 6.37 6.80
N PRO A 65 -5.78 7.43 7.65
CA PRO A 65 -6.45 8.71 7.36
C PRO A 65 -5.95 9.27 6.01
N PRO A 66 -6.69 10.21 5.39
CA PRO A 66 -6.47 10.56 3.99
C PRO A 66 -5.01 10.94 3.72
N GLY A 67 -4.31 10.05 3.01
CA GLY A 67 -3.31 10.47 2.03
C GLY A 67 -4.01 11.20 0.88
N ILE A 68 -3.22 11.72 -0.06
CA ILE A 68 -3.72 12.43 -1.25
C ILE A 68 -4.91 11.67 -1.84
N GLY A 69 -6.14 12.19 -1.69
CA GLY A 69 -7.32 11.74 -2.44
C GLY A 69 -8.53 11.13 -1.75
N SER A 70 -8.48 10.68 -0.48
CA SER A 70 -9.64 10.46 0.45
C SER A 70 -9.41 9.29 1.43
N ALA A 71 -8.84 8.18 0.96
CA ALA A 71 -8.52 7.01 1.77
C ALA A 71 -7.36 6.24 1.15
N ARG A 72 -6.45 5.75 2.01
CA ARG A 72 -5.36 4.86 1.61
C ARG A 72 -5.59 3.48 2.23
N ILE A 73 -5.51 2.44 1.41
CA ILE A 73 -5.69 1.06 1.80
C ILE A 73 -4.36 0.33 1.62
N TRP A 74 -3.82 -0.23 2.70
CA TRP A 74 -2.58 -0.99 2.67
C TRP A 74 -2.86 -2.48 2.58
N GLY A 75 -2.22 -3.23 1.70
CA GLY A 75 -2.41 -4.68 1.65
C GLY A 75 -1.38 -5.47 0.87
N ASP A 76 -1.29 -6.76 1.19
CA ASP A 76 -0.56 -7.74 0.40
C ASP A 76 -1.45 -8.19 -0.76
N PHE A 77 -1.79 -7.23 -1.63
CA PHE A 77 -2.62 -7.49 -2.79
C PHE A 77 -1.78 -8.17 -3.87
N LYS A 78 -2.38 -9.17 -4.51
CA LYS A 78 -1.90 -9.65 -5.79
C LYS A 78 -2.51 -8.79 -6.88
N LEU A 79 -1.76 -7.79 -7.33
CA LEU A 79 -2.24 -6.71 -8.19
C LEU A 79 -2.71 -7.24 -9.55
N ALA A 80 -2.08 -8.29 -10.08
CA ALA A 80 -2.55 -8.92 -11.32
C ALA A 80 -3.94 -9.56 -11.17
N GLU A 81 -4.24 -10.19 -10.02
CA GLU A 81 -5.57 -10.76 -9.76
C GLU A 81 -6.63 -9.68 -9.57
N TRP A 82 -6.28 -8.60 -8.88
CA TRP A 82 -7.15 -7.44 -8.74
C TRP A 82 -7.47 -6.80 -10.10
N PHE A 83 -6.43 -6.59 -10.92
CA PHE A 83 -6.59 -6.01 -12.26
C PHE A 83 -7.41 -6.92 -13.18
N GLU A 84 -7.19 -8.23 -13.16
CA GLU A 84 -7.96 -9.19 -13.97
C GLU A 84 -9.44 -9.19 -13.59
N ALA A 85 -9.75 -9.15 -12.30
CA ALA A 85 -11.11 -9.22 -11.80
C ALA A 85 -11.89 -7.89 -11.95
N ALA A 86 -11.20 -6.74 -11.87
CA ALA A 86 -11.85 -5.43 -11.88
C ALA A 86 -10.99 -4.36 -12.58
N PRO A 87 -10.66 -4.50 -13.88
CA PRO A 87 -9.73 -3.57 -14.54
C PRO A 87 -10.25 -2.13 -14.61
N HIS A 88 -11.57 -1.96 -14.60
CA HIS A 88 -12.25 -0.67 -14.69
C HIS A 88 -12.12 0.20 -13.43
N VAL A 89 -11.70 -0.37 -12.29
CA VAL A 89 -11.53 0.39 -11.04
C VAL A 89 -10.17 1.08 -10.97
N PHE A 90 -9.22 0.70 -11.82
CA PHE A 90 -7.87 1.22 -11.81
C PHE A 90 -7.66 2.36 -12.83
N GLY A 91 -6.68 3.21 -12.51
CA GLY A 91 -6.16 4.22 -13.43
C GLY A 91 -5.46 3.67 -14.67
N PRO A 92 -5.07 4.54 -15.62
CA PRO A 92 -4.58 4.11 -16.93
C PRO A 92 -3.14 3.61 -16.80
N GLY A 93 -2.45 4.05 -15.75
CA GLY A 93 -1.08 3.70 -15.49
C GLY A 93 -0.87 2.31 -14.88
N LEU A 94 -1.95 1.60 -14.47
CA LEU A 94 -1.86 0.18 -14.16
C LEU A 94 -2.30 -0.64 -15.38
N THR A 95 -1.35 -1.34 -16.00
CA THR A 95 -1.61 -2.26 -17.11
C THR A 95 -1.51 -3.71 -16.62
N PRO A 96 -2.05 -4.72 -17.35
CA PRO A 96 -1.93 -6.12 -16.94
C PRO A 96 -0.47 -6.58 -16.77
N ARG A 97 0.40 -6.14 -17.69
CA ARG A 97 1.83 -6.47 -17.64
C ARG A 97 2.51 -5.80 -16.45
N TRP A 98 2.20 -4.53 -16.20
CA TRP A 98 2.77 -3.80 -15.08
C TRP A 98 2.30 -4.37 -13.74
N ALA A 99 1.02 -4.74 -13.62
CA ALA A 99 0.50 -5.43 -12.44
C ALA A 99 1.25 -6.75 -12.15
N ALA A 100 1.54 -7.55 -13.20
CA ALA A 100 2.31 -8.78 -13.05
C ALA A 100 3.78 -8.54 -12.64
N GLU A 101 4.39 -7.46 -13.15
CA GLU A 101 5.76 -7.06 -12.77
C GLU A 101 5.82 -6.60 -11.30
N LEU A 102 4.85 -5.80 -10.86
CA LEU A 102 4.71 -5.40 -9.46
C LEU A 102 4.55 -6.61 -8.55
N ASP A 103 3.71 -7.59 -8.92
CA ASP A 103 3.60 -8.85 -8.17
C ASP A 103 4.93 -9.62 -8.09
N ALA A 104 5.72 -9.62 -9.15
CA ALA A 104 7.04 -10.24 -9.17
C ALA A 104 8.04 -9.51 -8.24
N ILE A 105 8.02 -8.18 -8.23
CA ILE A 105 8.81 -7.34 -7.31
C ILE A 105 8.46 -7.68 -5.85
N ALA A 106 7.16 -7.70 -5.52
CA ALA A 106 6.72 -8.04 -4.18
C ALA A 106 7.11 -9.47 -3.77
N ALA A 107 6.97 -10.44 -4.68
CA ALA A 107 7.43 -11.80 -4.43
C ALA A 107 8.94 -11.89 -4.20
N ASN A 108 9.75 -11.09 -4.91
CA ASN A 108 11.19 -11.05 -4.72
C ASN A 108 11.55 -10.49 -3.33
N LEU A 109 10.95 -9.37 -2.95
CA LEU A 109 11.12 -8.74 -1.64
C LEU A 109 10.76 -9.70 -0.48
N ARG A 110 9.66 -10.45 -0.59
CA ARG A 110 9.25 -11.43 0.45
C ARG A 110 10.24 -12.58 0.60
N ARG A 111 10.88 -13.01 -0.48
CA ARG A 111 11.88 -14.11 -0.45
C ARG A 111 13.22 -13.67 0.14
N ALA A 112 13.54 -12.39 0.05
CA ALA A 112 14.83 -11.85 0.48
C ALA A 112 15.08 -12.02 1.99
N ALA A 113 14.01 -12.06 2.81
CA ALA A 113 14.16 -12.18 4.24
C ALA A 113 12.96 -12.89 4.89
N ALA A 114 13.24 -13.95 5.66
CA ALA A 114 12.22 -14.60 6.47
C ALA A 114 11.63 -13.62 7.48
N GLY A 115 10.29 -13.60 7.60
CA GLY A 115 9.58 -12.67 8.49
C GLY A 115 9.39 -11.26 7.93
N SER A 116 9.78 -11.01 6.67
CA SER A 116 9.46 -9.76 5.99
C SER A 116 7.99 -9.67 5.61
N ARG A 117 7.50 -8.43 5.48
CA ARG A 117 6.17 -8.11 4.98
C ARG A 117 6.27 -7.02 3.93
N THR A 118 5.56 -7.24 2.83
CA THR A 118 5.47 -6.34 1.68
C THR A 118 4.02 -5.96 1.48
N LEU A 119 3.71 -4.67 1.59
CA LEU A 119 2.37 -4.13 1.33
C LEU A 119 2.40 -3.07 0.25
N TRP A 120 1.35 -3.08 -0.58
CA TRP A 120 1.00 -2.01 -1.50
C TRP A 120 0.04 -1.03 -0.83
N ALA A 121 0.15 0.25 -1.16
CA ALA A 121 -0.90 1.24 -0.91
C ALA A 121 -1.77 1.40 -2.17
N LEU A 122 -3.07 1.22 -1.98
CA LEU A 122 -4.09 1.61 -2.94
C LEU A 122 -4.76 2.88 -2.44
N ASP A 123 -4.62 3.97 -3.18
CA ASP A 123 -5.32 5.21 -2.87
C ASP A 123 -6.62 5.28 -3.65
N LEU A 124 -7.71 5.54 -2.92
CA LEU A 124 -8.99 5.89 -3.50
C LEU A 124 -8.97 7.38 -3.85
N LEU A 125 -9.03 7.67 -5.14
CA LEU A 125 -8.88 9.01 -5.66
C LEU A 125 -10.19 9.47 -6.29
N HIS A 126 -10.69 10.64 -5.89
CA HIS A 126 -11.89 11.25 -6.48
C HIS A 126 -11.54 12.21 -7.64
N PRO A 127 -12.45 12.36 -8.62
CA PRO A 127 -12.32 13.35 -9.69
C PRO A 127 -12.08 14.76 -9.15
N VAL A 128 -11.38 15.59 -9.93
CA VAL A 128 -11.22 17.05 -9.71
C VAL A 128 -10.25 17.45 -8.59
N GLN A 129 -10.02 16.64 -7.55
CA GLN A 129 -9.09 17.01 -6.47
C GLN A 129 -7.65 16.56 -6.72
N HIS A 130 -7.47 15.32 -7.21
CA HIS A 130 -6.15 14.71 -7.36
C HIS A 130 -6.00 13.91 -8.67
N TRP A 131 -7.13 13.60 -9.30
CA TRP A 131 -7.21 12.84 -10.55
C TRP A 131 -7.60 13.77 -11.71
N ARG A 132 -6.64 14.49 -12.31
CA ARG A 132 -6.95 15.48 -13.38
C ARG A 132 -7.38 14.84 -14.71
N THR A 133 -7.03 13.57 -14.91
CA THR A 133 -7.27 12.83 -16.15
C THR A 133 -8.49 11.90 -16.09
N TYR A 134 -9.14 11.71 -14.92
CA TYR A 134 -10.29 10.81 -14.79
C TYR A 134 -11.55 11.54 -14.33
N GLU A 135 -12.65 11.14 -14.92
CA GLU A 135 -13.99 11.66 -14.64
C GLU A 135 -14.71 10.85 -13.54
N HIS A 136 -14.10 9.76 -13.05
CA HIS A 136 -14.67 8.84 -12.07
C HIS A 136 -13.71 8.56 -10.90
N VAL A 137 -14.27 8.10 -9.77
CA VAL A 137 -13.47 7.57 -8.66
C VAL A 137 -12.70 6.35 -9.15
N GLY A 138 -11.49 6.13 -8.64
CA GLY A 138 -10.69 4.95 -8.97
C GLY A 138 -9.68 4.61 -7.88
N LEU A 139 -8.97 3.51 -8.10
CA LEU A 139 -7.82 3.07 -7.31
C LEU A 139 -6.52 3.36 -8.06
N ALA A 140 -5.58 3.95 -7.34
CA ALA A 140 -4.23 4.20 -7.77
C ALA A 140 -3.26 3.38 -6.90
N VAL A 141 -2.23 2.78 -7.51
CA VAL A 141 -1.22 2.00 -6.79
C VAL A 141 -0.07 2.95 -6.45
N GLN A 142 -0.11 3.52 -5.25
CA GLN A 142 0.70 4.69 -4.93
C GLN A 142 2.03 4.37 -4.26
N ASP A 143 2.06 3.36 -3.39
CA ASP A 143 3.25 3.06 -2.61
C ASP A 143 3.50 1.56 -2.41
N LEU A 144 4.75 1.27 -2.06
CA LEU A 144 5.25 -0.03 -1.66
C LEU A 144 6.04 0.14 -0.37
N VAL A 145 5.67 -0.61 0.66
CA VAL A 145 6.42 -0.69 1.90
C VAL A 145 6.90 -2.12 2.10
N GLN A 146 8.20 -2.25 2.35
CA GLN A 146 8.82 -3.46 2.86
C GLN A 146 9.28 -3.22 4.29
N TRP A 147 8.92 -4.10 5.22
CA TRP A 147 9.55 -4.11 6.55
C TRP A 147 9.98 -5.50 6.99
N GLY A 148 11.06 -5.55 7.76
CA GLY A 148 11.71 -6.79 8.20
C GLY A 148 13.21 -6.60 8.38
N PRO A 149 14.02 -7.63 8.11
CA PRO A 149 15.48 -7.50 8.05
C PRO A 149 15.93 -6.51 6.98
N ALA A 150 17.14 -5.96 7.14
CA ALA A 150 17.71 -5.06 6.15
C ALA A 150 17.85 -5.76 4.79
N LEU A 151 17.35 -5.10 3.75
CA LEU A 151 17.48 -5.57 2.38
C LEU A 151 18.93 -5.44 1.90
N PRO A 152 19.47 -6.45 1.21
CA PRO A 152 20.74 -6.37 0.51
C PRO A 152 20.78 -5.23 -0.54
N ALA A 153 21.96 -4.63 -0.74
CA ALA A 153 22.13 -3.46 -1.62
C ALA A 153 21.89 -3.79 -3.11
N ASP A 154 22.24 -5.00 -3.54
CA ASP A 154 21.97 -5.53 -4.88
C ASP A 154 20.46 -5.68 -5.14
N LEU A 155 19.72 -6.24 -4.18
CA LEU A 155 18.27 -6.33 -4.27
C LEU A 155 17.61 -4.94 -4.29
N LEU A 156 18.09 -4.00 -3.47
CA LEU A 156 17.59 -2.63 -3.47
C LEU A 156 17.78 -1.97 -4.85
N ALA A 157 18.97 -2.12 -5.44
CA ALA A 157 19.26 -1.57 -6.76
C ALA A 157 18.42 -2.21 -7.87
N GLU A 158 18.16 -3.52 -7.79
CA GLU A 158 17.28 -4.24 -8.71
C GLU A 158 15.84 -3.70 -8.66
N VAL A 159 15.28 -3.57 -7.44
CA VAL A 159 13.92 -3.06 -7.23
C VAL A 159 13.81 -1.59 -7.63
N ASP A 160 14.78 -0.75 -7.25
CA ASP A 160 14.83 0.66 -7.66
C ASP A 160 14.83 0.80 -9.19
N ALA A 161 15.62 -0.02 -9.89
CA ALA A 161 15.70 0.03 -11.36
C ALA A 161 14.39 -0.41 -12.03
N ALA A 162 13.74 -1.45 -11.51
CA ALA A 162 12.46 -1.92 -12.03
C ALA A 162 11.35 -0.88 -11.83
N LEU A 163 11.29 -0.27 -10.65
CA LEU A 163 10.29 0.73 -10.27
C LEU A 163 10.48 2.08 -10.98
N ALA A 164 11.72 2.47 -11.30
CA ALA A 164 12.02 3.71 -12.03
C ALA A 164 11.67 3.66 -13.53
N HIS A 165 11.37 2.48 -14.08
CA HIS A 165 11.11 2.27 -15.50
C HIS A 165 9.82 1.47 -15.72
N PRO A 166 8.66 2.08 -15.40
CA PRO A 166 7.42 1.35 -15.49
C PRO A 166 7.08 1.06 -16.96
N LEU A 167 6.47 -0.10 -17.21
CA LEU A 167 6.24 -0.62 -18.56
C LEU A 167 4.96 -0.05 -19.19
N ASP A 168 4.89 -0.09 -20.52
CA ASP A 168 3.67 0.08 -21.33
C ASP A 168 2.85 1.36 -21.07
N GLY A 169 3.51 2.50 -20.80
CA GLY A 169 2.85 3.81 -20.71
C GLY A 169 2.30 4.18 -19.33
N ALA A 170 2.75 3.49 -18.27
CA ALA A 170 2.53 3.93 -16.90
C ALA A 170 2.98 5.38 -16.66
N ASP A 171 2.14 6.16 -15.98
CA ASP A 171 2.21 7.63 -15.97
C ASP A 171 3.45 8.17 -15.25
N ASP A 172 3.86 7.56 -14.12
CA ASP A 172 4.95 8.10 -13.30
C ASP A 172 5.92 7.01 -12.79
N PRO A 173 7.25 7.27 -12.84
CA PRO A 173 8.24 6.38 -12.26
C PRO A 173 8.20 6.45 -10.73
N TRP A 174 8.28 5.29 -10.10
CA TRP A 174 8.33 5.17 -8.65
C TRP A 174 9.73 5.51 -8.14
N GLY A 175 9.81 6.03 -6.91
CA GLY A 175 11.11 6.37 -6.30
C GLY A 175 11.10 6.27 -4.79
N ARG A 176 12.29 6.35 -4.19
CA ARG A 176 12.44 6.47 -2.74
C ARG A 176 12.50 7.95 -2.35
N PRO A 177 11.56 8.46 -1.53
CA PRO A 177 11.47 9.90 -1.22
C PRO A 177 12.61 10.37 -0.31
N ASP A 178 13.07 9.51 0.59
CA ASP A 178 14.36 9.63 1.25
C ASP A 178 15.31 8.61 0.60
N ALA A 179 16.45 9.05 0.07
CA ALA A 179 17.43 8.15 -0.57
C ALA A 179 17.95 7.01 0.36
N ALA A 180 17.56 7.02 1.63
CA ALA A 180 17.86 6.01 2.64
C ALA A 180 16.88 4.82 2.56
N ALA A 181 17.36 3.68 2.06
CA ALA A 181 16.71 2.40 2.29
C ALA A 181 17.06 1.87 3.68
N ASN A 182 16.31 0.86 4.16
CA ASN A 182 16.52 0.21 5.45
C ASN A 182 16.58 1.21 6.62
N LYS A 183 15.55 2.06 6.74
CA LYS A 183 15.41 2.93 7.90
C LYS A 183 15.14 2.08 9.15
N PRO A 184 15.93 2.21 10.23
CA PRO A 184 15.66 1.51 11.47
C PRO A 184 14.30 1.94 12.03
N GLU A 185 13.49 0.98 12.43
CA GLU A 185 12.15 1.20 12.98
C GLU A 185 11.86 0.19 14.08
N SER A 186 10.85 0.47 14.91
CA SER A 186 10.32 -0.49 15.87
C SER A 186 8.87 -0.84 15.57
N TYR A 187 8.62 -2.12 15.30
CA TYR A 187 7.29 -2.63 14.99
C TYR A 187 6.88 -3.67 16.03
N HIS A 188 5.79 -3.41 16.76
CA HIS A 188 5.33 -4.25 17.89
C HIS A 188 6.43 -4.55 18.92
N GLY A 189 7.27 -3.55 19.23
CA GLY A 189 8.38 -3.68 20.17
C GLY A 189 9.58 -4.48 19.65
N GLN A 190 9.58 -4.89 18.37
CA GLN A 190 10.70 -5.54 17.71
C GLN A 190 11.41 -4.54 16.79
N SER A 191 12.74 -4.48 16.89
CA SER A 191 13.54 -3.70 15.95
C SER A 191 13.52 -4.33 14.56
N CYS A 192 13.23 -3.52 13.55
CA CYS A 192 13.24 -3.91 12.16
C CYS A 192 13.79 -2.78 11.29
N PHE A 193 13.85 -3.03 9.99
CA PHE A 193 14.15 -2.04 8.96
C PHE A 193 12.93 -1.86 8.08
N VAL A 194 12.71 -0.63 7.62
CA VAL A 194 11.66 -0.26 6.68
C VAL A 194 12.29 0.34 5.44
N THR A 195 11.83 -0.10 4.28
CA THR A 195 12.13 0.54 3.00
C THR A 195 10.81 0.87 2.30
N TYR A 196 10.74 2.07 1.74
CA TYR A 196 9.54 2.66 1.19
C TYR A 196 9.81 3.22 -0.20
N TRP A 197 8.93 2.89 -1.14
CA TRP A 197 8.87 3.47 -2.47
C TRP A 197 7.50 4.13 -2.62
N CYS A 198 7.46 5.30 -3.24
CA CYS A 198 6.26 6.11 -3.38
C CYS A 198 6.16 6.78 -4.75
N CYS A 199 5.07 7.53 -4.91
CA CYS A 199 4.72 8.24 -6.13
C CYS A 199 4.53 7.27 -7.30
N GLY A 200 3.87 6.15 -7.01
CA GLY A 200 3.37 5.24 -8.00
C GLY A 200 2.13 5.74 -8.72
N VAL A 201 1.65 4.90 -9.65
CA VAL A 201 0.58 5.20 -10.61
C VAL A 201 -0.79 5.42 -9.98
#